data_AF-A0A3B6RGE0-F1
#
_entry.id   AF-A0A3B6RGE0-F1
#
_cell.length_a   1.000
_cell.length_b   1.000
_cell.length_c   1.000
_cell.angle_alpha   90.00
_cell.angle_beta   90.00
_cell.angle_gamma   90.00
#
_symmetry.space_group_name_H-M   'P 1'
#
loop_
_entity.id
_entity.type
_entity.pdbx_description
1 polymer ?
#
loop_
_entity_poly.entity_id
_entity_poly.type
_entity_poly.pdbx_seq_one_letter_code
_entity_poly.pdbx_strand_id
1 'polypeptide(L)'
;MGSRPADAAGGQQQQQAEEPSMADVYGGHELTPLQKHAAFFDRNRDGIIYPSETYQGLRAIGCGVVLSAAGTVFINVFLSSKTVPANVKPPAFKFPIYVKTIQQGKHGSDTDVYDTQGRFVPEKFEEIFKKHAHTRPDALTDKELGEMLKANRDPKDFAGRVGAFVEWRLLYALCKDKEGFLHKETVKAVYDGSVFEKLEREKKEAKEFAKKK
;
A
#
# COMPACT_ATOMS: atom_id res chain seq x y z
N MET A 1 -51.71 -7.63 53.61
CA MET A 1 -52.08 -7.68 52.17
C MET A 1 -52.39 -6.25 51.76
N GLY A 2 -51.72 -5.56 50.84
CA GLY A 2 -50.57 -5.90 50.01
C GLY A 2 -49.74 -4.64 49.76
N SER A 3 -48.44 -4.85 49.58
CA SER A 3 -47.42 -3.84 49.32
C SER A 3 -47.62 -3.14 47.98
N ARG A 4 -47.42 -1.82 47.92
CA ARG A 4 -47.27 -1.07 46.66
C ARG A 4 -45.92 -1.41 46.03
N PRO A 5 -45.83 -1.67 44.72
CA PRO A 5 -44.55 -1.87 44.07
C PRO A 5 -43.84 -0.54 43.81
N ALA A 6 -42.52 -0.60 43.97
CA ALA A 6 -41.54 0.44 43.73
C ALA A 6 -41.29 0.67 42.23
N ASP A 7 -40.70 1.83 41.96
CA ASP A 7 -40.19 2.33 40.69
C ASP A 7 -39.42 1.29 39.86
N ALA A 8 -39.73 1.24 38.57
CA ALA A 8 -38.84 0.65 37.57
C ALA A 8 -38.53 1.75 36.53
N ALA A 9 -37.51 2.57 36.85
CA ALA A 9 -36.83 3.38 35.87
C ALA A 9 -36.15 2.44 34.87
N GLY A 10 -36.72 2.31 33.67
CA GLY A 10 -36.12 1.61 32.56
C GLY A 10 -34.85 2.34 32.11
N GLY A 11 -33.71 1.91 32.62
CA GLY A 11 -32.41 2.28 32.09
C GLY A 11 -32.26 1.73 30.68
N GLN A 12 -32.29 2.62 29.68
CA GLN A 12 -31.81 2.30 28.35
C GLN A 12 -30.31 2.00 28.44
N GLN A 13 -29.94 0.72 28.46
CA GLN A 13 -28.59 0.32 28.11
C GLN A 13 -28.39 0.66 26.63
N GLN A 14 -27.73 1.79 26.37
CA GLN A 14 -27.08 2.03 25.10
C GLN A 14 -26.07 0.90 24.89
N GLN A 15 -26.43 -0.08 24.06
CA GLN A 15 -25.45 -0.91 23.38
C GLN A 15 -24.58 0.04 22.56
N GLN A 16 -23.39 0.37 23.08
CA GLN A 16 -22.31 0.83 22.23
C GLN A 16 -22.06 -0.31 21.25
N ALA A 17 -22.47 -0.14 20.00
CA ALA A 17 -21.99 -1.00 18.94
C ALA A 17 -20.46 -0.95 18.98
N GLU A 18 -19.82 -2.08 19.26
CA GLU A 18 -18.38 -2.19 19.10
C GLU A 18 -18.09 -1.86 17.63
N GLU A 19 -17.37 -0.76 17.41
CA GLU A 19 -16.85 -0.42 16.08
C GLU A 19 -16.06 -1.66 15.59
N PRO A 20 -16.37 -2.18 14.39
CA PRO A 20 -15.73 -3.40 13.91
C PRO A 20 -14.22 -3.21 13.88
N SER A 21 -13.49 -4.08 14.57
CA SER A 21 -12.03 -4.08 14.54
C SER A 21 -11.55 -4.31 13.11
N MET A 22 -10.70 -3.41 12.61
CA MET A 22 -10.11 -3.53 11.27
C MET A 22 -9.04 -4.63 11.19
N ALA A 23 -8.59 -5.12 12.33
CA ALA A 23 -7.64 -6.23 12.42
C ALA A 23 -8.25 -7.56 11.94
N ASP A 24 -9.58 -7.62 11.75
CA ASP A 24 -10.28 -8.77 11.16
C ASP A 24 -9.76 -9.15 9.78
N VAL A 25 -9.17 -8.19 9.06
CA VAL A 25 -8.46 -8.40 7.79
C VAL A 25 -7.36 -9.48 7.89
N TYR A 26 -6.79 -9.69 9.09
CA TYR A 26 -5.78 -10.71 9.36
C TYR A 26 -6.34 -12.01 9.97
N GLY A 27 -7.65 -12.08 10.24
CA GLY A 27 -8.26 -13.05 11.14
C GLY A 27 -8.76 -14.38 10.55
N GLY A 28 -8.42 -14.75 9.31
CA GLY A 28 -8.81 -16.06 8.79
C GLY A 28 -8.99 -16.21 7.27
N HIS A 29 -8.73 -15.16 6.49
CA HIS A 29 -8.73 -15.21 5.03
C HIS A 29 -7.35 -14.86 4.48
N GLU A 30 -6.98 -15.46 3.35
CA GLU A 30 -5.76 -15.06 2.67
C GLU A 30 -5.92 -13.64 2.13
N LEU A 31 -4.99 -12.76 2.50
CA LEU A 31 -4.92 -11.41 1.96
C LEU A 31 -4.75 -11.44 0.44
N THR A 32 -5.42 -10.53 -0.27
CA THR A 32 -5.10 -10.30 -1.68
C THR A 32 -3.66 -9.80 -1.82
N PRO A 33 -3.00 -9.99 -2.98
CA PRO A 33 -1.66 -9.44 -3.25
C PRO A 33 -1.54 -7.95 -2.92
N LEU A 34 -2.53 -7.12 -3.28
CA LEU A 34 -2.53 -5.70 -2.93
C LEU A 34 -2.69 -5.45 -1.41
N GLN A 35 -3.49 -6.27 -0.72
CA GLN A 35 -3.55 -6.19 0.74
C GLN A 35 -2.23 -6.59 1.41
N LYS A 36 -1.53 -7.62 0.89
CA LYS A 36 -0.18 -7.99 1.35
C LYS A 36 0.82 -6.85 1.14
N HIS A 37 0.77 -6.20 -0.03
CA HIS A 37 1.57 -5.01 -0.34
C HIS A 37 1.35 -3.89 0.68
N ALA A 38 0.09 -3.58 1.03
CA ALA A 38 -0.21 -2.54 2.02
C ALA A 38 0.13 -2.98 3.46
N ALA A 39 -0.09 -4.25 3.81
CA ALA A 39 0.12 -4.78 5.15
C ALA A 39 1.56 -4.66 5.65
N PHE A 40 2.55 -4.50 4.77
CA PHE A 40 3.92 -4.17 5.18
C PHE A 40 3.99 -2.85 5.98
N PHE A 41 3.16 -1.88 5.61
CA PHE A 41 3.12 -0.56 6.22
C PHE A 41 2.24 -0.51 7.47
N ASP A 42 1.37 -1.49 7.70
CA ASP A 42 0.61 -1.63 8.95
C ASP A 42 1.53 -2.28 10.00
N ARG A 43 2.18 -1.45 10.81
CA ARG A 43 3.28 -1.88 11.68
C ARG A 43 2.76 -2.48 12.98
N ASN A 44 1.59 -2.05 13.45
CA ASN A 44 0.97 -2.58 14.65
C ASN A 44 -0.05 -3.70 14.36
N ARG A 45 -0.37 -3.97 13.09
CA ARG A 45 -1.30 -5.02 12.62
C ARG A 45 -2.74 -4.79 13.10
N ASP A 46 -3.17 -3.53 13.20
CA ASP A 46 -4.54 -3.19 13.57
C ASP A 46 -5.50 -3.02 12.37
N GLY A 47 -4.99 -3.16 11.15
CA GLY A 47 -5.72 -3.02 9.88
C GLY A 47 -5.78 -1.59 9.35
N ILE A 48 -5.17 -0.62 10.04
CA ILE A 48 -5.22 0.81 9.72
C ILE A 48 -3.80 1.39 9.70
N ILE A 49 -3.37 1.89 8.55
CA ILE A 49 -2.07 2.51 8.39
C ILE A 49 -2.21 4.02 8.62
N TYR A 50 -1.57 4.53 9.67
CA TYR A 50 -1.46 5.97 9.91
C TYR A 50 -0.18 6.57 9.32
N PRO A 51 -0.11 7.91 9.15
CA PRO A 51 1.08 8.59 8.60
C PRO A 51 2.40 8.20 9.29
N SER A 52 2.38 7.98 10.60
CA SER A 52 3.55 7.52 11.37
C SER A 52 4.08 6.17 10.89
N GLU A 53 3.19 5.26 10.53
CA GLU A 53 3.54 3.91 10.08
C GLU A 53 3.98 3.90 8.63
N THR A 54 3.32 4.69 7.77
CA THR A 54 3.80 4.95 6.41
C THR A 54 5.21 5.52 6.42
N TYR A 55 5.49 6.48 7.31
CA TYR A 55 6.84 7.04 7.47
C TYR A 55 7.85 5.97 7.89
N GLN A 56 7.50 5.18 8.92
CA GLN A 56 8.35 4.08 9.40
C GLN A 56 8.64 3.06 8.29
N GLY A 57 7.62 2.65 7.53
CA GLY A 57 7.77 1.72 6.41
C GLY A 57 8.68 2.27 5.31
N LEU A 58 8.49 3.54 4.90
CA LEU A 58 9.37 4.19 3.92
C LEU A 58 10.82 4.25 4.41
N ARG A 59 11.04 4.57 5.69
CA ARG A 59 12.40 4.57 6.30
C ARG A 59 12.99 3.16 6.35
N ALA A 60 12.17 2.14 6.61
CA ALA A 60 12.59 0.76 6.69
C ALA A 60 13.12 0.24 5.35
N ILE A 61 12.47 0.60 4.23
CA ILE A 61 12.89 0.18 2.88
C ILE A 61 14.03 1.03 2.29
N GLY A 62 14.53 2.01 3.04
CA GLY A 62 15.74 2.77 2.70
C GLY A 62 15.52 4.19 2.17
N CYS A 63 14.29 4.71 2.19
CA CYS A 63 14.05 6.12 1.86
C CYS A 63 14.71 7.05 2.89
N GLY A 64 15.28 8.16 2.42
CA GLY A 64 15.83 9.24 3.26
C GLY A 64 14.75 9.96 4.09
N VAL A 65 15.13 10.74 5.12
CA VAL A 65 14.17 11.42 6.01
C VAL A 65 13.21 12.32 5.24
N VAL A 66 13.75 13.16 4.34
CA VAL A 66 12.97 14.11 3.53
C VAL A 66 12.01 13.36 2.61
N LEU A 67 12.52 12.34 1.91
CA LEU A 67 11.70 11.54 0.99
C LEU A 67 10.60 10.76 1.72
N SER A 68 10.90 10.21 2.90
CA SER A 68 9.90 9.54 3.74
C SER A 68 8.82 10.51 4.21
N ALA A 69 9.19 11.72 4.66
CA ALA A 69 8.21 12.72 5.10
C ALA A 69 7.29 13.16 3.95
N ALA A 70 7.86 13.47 2.77
CA ALA A 70 7.09 13.85 1.59
C ALA A 70 6.21 12.69 1.09
N GLY A 71 6.73 11.47 1.05
CA GLY A 71 6.01 10.27 0.64
C GLY A 71 4.84 9.94 1.56
N THR A 72 5.02 10.06 2.88
CA THR A 72 3.93 9.92 3.86
C THR A 72 2.79 10.88 3.59
N VAL A 73 3.09 12.17 3.39
CA VAL A 73 2.04 13.16 3.08
C VAL A 73 1.32 12.77 1.79
N PHE A 74 2.07 12.44 0.74
CA PHE A 74 1.50 12.06 -0.55
C PHE A 74 0.57 10.83 -0.45
N ILE A 75 1.04 9.74 0.16
CA ILE A 75 0.33 8.46 0.25
C ILE A 75 -0.93 8.60 1.11
N ASN A 76 -0.81 9.12 2.33
CA ASN A 76 -1.94 9.20 3.26
C ASN A 76 -3.00 10.21 2.79
N VAL A 77 -2.61 11.34 2.21
CA VAL A 77 -3.58 12.30 1.67
C VAL A 77 -4.34 11.72 0.48
N PHE A 78 -3.67 10.97 -0.40
CA PHE A 78 -4.30 10.44 -1.61
C PHE A 78 -5.17 9.21 -1.37
N LEU A 79 -4.80 8.36 -0.41
CA LEU A 79 -5.47 7.08 -0.16
C LEU A 79 -6.49 7.13 0.97
N SER A 80 -6.37 8.08 1.92
CA SER A 80 -7.13 7.98 3.16
C SER A 80 -8.65 7.97 2.95
N SER A 81 -9.20 8.98 2.27
CA SER A 81 -10.66 9.06 2.04
C SER A 81 -11.17 7.95 1.12
N LYS A 82 -10.32 7.48 0.18
CA LYS A 82 -10.69 6.44 -0.78
C LYS A 82 -10.81 5.07 -0.17
N THR A 83 -10.06 4.80 0.90
CA THR A 83 -10.00 3.47 1.51
C THR A 83 -10.93 3.34 2.70
N VAL A 84 -11.72 4.35 3.06
CA VAL A 84 -12.68 4.25 4.17
C VAL A 84 -13.73 3.18 3.86
N PRO A 85 -13.86 2.11 4.69
CA PRO A 85 -14.89 1.12 4.49
C PRO A 85 -16.29 1.72 4.60
N ALA A 86 -17.27 1.08 3.95
CA ALA A 86 -18.67 1.49 4.07
C ALA A 86 -19.09 1.50 5.55
N ASN A 87 -19.83 2.53 5.95
CA ASN A 87 -20.32 2.75 7.31
C ASN A 87 -19.25 3.02 8.38
N VAL A 88 -17.99 3.28 8.00
CA VAL A 88 -16.95 3.71 8.95
C VAL A 88 -16.82 5.23 8.92
N LYS A 89 -16.78 5.86 10.10
CA LYS A 89 -16.45 7.29 10.22
C LYS A 89 -14.96 7.43 10.54
N PRO A 90 -14.12 7.89 9.61
CA PRO A 90 -12.70 8.01 9.88
C PRO A 90 -12.43 9.14 10.88
N PRO A 91 -11.42 9.01 11.75
CA PRO A 91 -11.01 10.08 12.63
C PRO A 91 -10.52 11.30 11.83
N ALA A 92 -11.08 12.47 12.14
CA ALA A 92 -10.75 13.73 11.45
C ALA A 92 -9.25 14.05 11.57
N PHE A 93 -8.67 14.53 10.46
CA PHE A 93 -7.26 14.95 10.35
C PHE A 93 -6.20 13.89 10.66
N LYS A 94 -6.56 12.61 10.80
CA LYS A 94 -5.60 11.52 11.03
C LYS A 94 -5.16 10.78 9.76
N PHE A 95 -5.84 11.00 8.64
CA PHE A 95 -5.54 10.39 7.33
C PHE A 95 -5.28 8.87 7.36
N PRO A 96 -6.19 8.06 7.95
CA PRO A 96 -6.04 6.61 8.01
C PRO A 96 -6.15 5.97 6.62
N ILE A 97 -5.37 4.92 6.36
CA ILE A 97 -5.53 4.05 5.19
C ILE A 97 -5.97 2.67 5.70
N TYR A 98 -7.07 2.14 5.18
CA TYR A 98 -7.59 0.85 5.64
C TYR A 98 -7.11 -0.27 4.72
N VAL A 99 -6.42 -1.26 5.29
CA VAL A 99 -5.88 -2.40 4.53
C VAL A 99 -7.02 -3.19 3.87
N LYS A 100 -8.12 -3.41 4.59
CA LYS A 100 -9.29 -4.18 4.14
C LYS A 100 -9.85 -3.72 2.79
N THR A 101 -9.81 -2.42 2.53
CA THR A 101 -10.44 -1.74 1.38
C THR A 101 -9.42 -1.02 0.50
N ILE A 102 -8.14 -1.37 0.61
CA ILE A 102 -7.04 -0.73 -0.11
C ILE A 102 -7.21 -0.72 -1.64
N GLN A 103 -7.91 -1.71 -2.21
CA GLN A 103 -8.24 -1.79 -3.63
C GLN A 103 -9.04 -0.58 -4.14
N GLN A 104 -9.78 0.10 -3.26
CA GLN A 104 -10.50 1.34 -3.58
C GLN A 104 -9.54 2.53 -3.78
N GLY A 105 -8.33 2.44 -3.24
CA GLY A 105 -7.26 3.42 -3.39
C GLY A 105 -6.57 3.37 -4.76
N LYS A 106 -6.82 2.33 -5.56
CA LYS A 106 -6.31 2.23 -6.93
C LYS A 106 -6.73 3.43 -7.77
N HIS A 107 -5.92 3.75 -8.76
CA HIS A 107 -6.14 4.84 -9.69
C HIS A 107 -6.01 4.34 -11.13
N GLY A 108 -6.53 5.12 -12.08
CA GLY A 108 -6.27 4.86 -13.48
C GLY A 108 -4.82 5.19 -13.82
N SER A 109 -4.45 5.01 -15.08
CA SER A 109 -3.06 5.08 -15.52
C SER A 109 -2.08 4.13 -14.83
N ASP A 110 -2.59 3.13 -14.09
CA ASP A 110 -1.79 2.07 -13.50
C ASP A 110 -1.45 0.99 -14.56
N THR A 111 -1.02 -0.18 -14.14
CA THR A 111 -0.65 -1.28 -15.06
C THR A 111 -1.75 -2.31 -15.28
N ASP A 112 -2.89 -2.19 -14.59
CA ASP A 112 -3.91 -3.24 -14.46
C ASP A 112 -3.41 -4.60 -13.91
N VAL A 113 -2.19 -4.68 -13.35
CA VAL A 113 -1.66 -5.95 -12.81
C VAL A 113 -2.41 -6.38 -11.57
N TYR A 114 -2.92 -5.43 -10.80
CA TYR A 114 -4.00 -5.74 -9.87
C TYR A 114 -5.33 -5.63 -10.62
N ASP A 115 -6.28 -6.51 -10.35
CA ASP A 115 -7.66 -6.31 -10.78
C ASP A 115 -8.40 -5.32 -9.86
N THR A 116 -9.71 -5.14 -10.05
CA THR A 116 -10.53 -4.22 -9.24
C THR A 116 -10.70 -4.66 -7.78
N GLN A 117 -10.37 -5.92 -7.47
CA GLN A 117 -10.41 -6.49 -6.12
C GLN A 117 -9.00 -6.60 -5.51
N GLY A 118 -7.96 -6.11 -6.19
CA GLY A 118 -6.58 -6.19 -5.71
C GLY A 118 -5.92 -7.57 -5.90
N ARG A 119 -6.50 -8.45 -6.73
CA ARG A 119 -5.92 -9.75 -7.09
C ARG A 119 -4.90 -9.57 -8.22
N PHE A 120 -3.87 -10.40 -8.24
CA PHE A 120 -2.84 -10.38 -9.28
C PHE A 120 -3.35 -10.96 -10.60
N VAL A 121 -3.07 -10.27 -11.71
CA VAL A 121 -3.42 -10.67 -13.08
C VAL A 121 -2.13 -11.00 -13.83
N PRO A 122 -1.75 -12.29 -13.95
CA PRO A 122 -0.49 -12.70 -14.56
C PRO A 122 -0.31 -12.20 -16.00
N GLU A 123 -1.38 -12.17 -16.79
CA GLU A 123 -1.34 -11.76 -18.19
C GLU A 123 -0.93 -10.29 -18.33
N LYS A 124 -1.51 -9.42 -17.50
CA LYS A 124 -1.16 -7.98 -17.45
C LYS A 124 0.28 -7.76 -17.00
N PHE A 125 0.76 -8.59 -16.08
CA PHE A 125 2.15 -8.52 -15.62
C PHE A 125 3.13 -8.91 -16.72
N GLU A 126 2.86 -10.02 -17.43
CA GLU A 126 3.67 -10.46 -18.56
C GLU A 126 3.66 -9.44 -19.71
N GLU A 127 2.53 -8.78 -19.95
CA GLU A 127 2.40 -7.73 -20.96
C GLU A 127 3.34 -6.54 -20.74
N ILE A 128 3.66 -6.17 -19.50
CA ILE A 128 4.61 -5.08 -19.20
C ILE A 128 5.93 -5.33 -19.93
N PHE A 129 6.50 -6.51 -19.74
CA PHE A 129 7.81 -6.85 -20.27
C PHE A 129 7.74 -7.13 -21.78
N LYS A 130 6.69 -7.81 -22.24
CA LYS A 130 6.47 -8.05 -23.66
C LYS A 130 6.36 -6.76 -24.48
N LYS A 131 5.77 -5.70 -23.91
CA LYS A 131 5.53 -4.43 -24.61
C LYS A 131 6.69 -3.45 -24.48
N HIS A 132 7.40 -3.42 -23.36
CA HIS A 132 8.32 -2.33 -23.04
C HIS A 132 9.77 -2.77 -22.78
N ALA A 133 10.05 -4.05 -22.57
CA ALA A 133 11.41 -4.53 -22.27
C ALA A 133 12.20 -4.80 -23.56
N HIS A 134 12.55 -3.73 -24.28
CA HIS A 134 13.20 -3.79 -25.59
C HIS A 134 14.69 -4.17 -25.52
N THR A 135 15.36 -3.78 -24.44
CA THR A 135 16.80 -3.97 -24.23
C THR A 135 17.09 -5.38 -23.70
N ARG A 136 16.28 -5.88 -22.78
CA ARG A 136 16.38 -7.22 -22.20
C ARG A 136 14.99 -7.73 -21.82
N PRO A 137 14.60 -8.96 -22.19
CA PRO A 137 13.22 -9.44 -22.01
C PRO A 137 12.75 -9.54 -20.55
N ASP A 138 13.66 -9.56 -19.58
CA ASP A 138 13.37 -9.74 -18.15
C ASP A 138 13.69 -8.50 -17.30
N ALA A 139 13.92 -7.33 -17.90
CA ALA A 139 14.17 -6.11 -17.14
C ALA A 139 13.81 -4.82 -17.91
N LEU A 140 13.48 -3.76 -17.15
CA LEU A 140 13.22 -2.43 -17.69
C LEU A 140 14.37 -1.48 -17.38
N THR A 141 14.79 -0.71 -18.37
CA THR A 141 15.61 0.51 -18.20
C THR A 141 14.74 1.69 -17.77
N ASP A 142 15.37 2.80 -17.34
CA ASP A 142 14.65 4.04 -17.00
C ASP A 142 13.81 4.59 -18.18
N LYS A 143 14.34 4.45 -19.39
CA LYS A 143 13.70 4.92 -20.63
C LYS A 143 12.45 4.09 -20.94
N GLU A 144 12.57 2.77 -20.87
CA GLU A 144 11.48 1.82 -21.10
C GLU A 144 10.40 1.93 -20.03
N LEU A 145 10.80 2.15 -18.78
CA LEU A 145 9.86 2.46 -17.71
C LEU A 145 9.11 3.76 -17.99
N GLY A 146 9.80 4.80 -18.47
CA GLY A 146 9.18 6.06 -18.89
C GLY A 146 8.25 5.91 -20.10
N GLU A 147 8.52 4.98 -21.01
CA GLU A 147 7.63 4.61 -22.11
C GLU A 147 6.35 3.94 -21.59
N MET A 148 6.48 2.94 -20.71
CA MET A 148 5.34 2.27 -20.07
C MET A 148 4.42 3.28 -19.36
N LEU A 149 5.00 4.18 -18.55
CA LEU A 149 4.24 5.22 -17.85
C LEU A 149 3.53 6.21 -18.79
N LYS A 150 4.00 6.37 -20.03
CA LYS A 150 3.32 7.19 -21.04
C LYS A 150 2.22 6.40 -21.73
N ALA A 151 2.47 5.12 -22.04
CA ALA A 151 1.53 4.23 -22.70
C ALA A 151 0.27 3.97 -21.84
N ASN A 152 0.44 3.86 -20.52
CA ASN A 152 -0.66 3.55 -19.62
C ASN A 152 -1.58 4.73 -19.32
N ARG A 153 -1.25 5.95 -19.75
CA ARG A 153 -1.97 7.18 -19.35
C ARG A 153 -3.44 7.17 -19.75
N ASP A 154 -4.31 7.26 -18.76
CA ASP A 154 -5.70 7.62 -18.98
C ASP A 154 -5.83 9.13 -19.20
N PRO A 155 -6.46 9.60 -20.31
CA PRO A 155 -6.52 11.02 -20.64
C PRO A 155 -7.15 11.89 -19.54
N LYS A 156 -8.14 11.34 -18.82
CA LYS A 156 -8.92 12.05 -17.80
C LYS A 156 -8.38 11.86 -16.38
N ASP A 157 -7.30 11.10 -16.19
CA ASP A 157 -6.77 10.80 -14.87
C ASP A 157 -5.41 11.48 -14.62
N PHE A 158 -5.43 12.80 -14.37
CA PHE A 158 -4.19 13.52 -14.05
C PHE A 158 -3.55 13.03 -12.73
N ALA A 159 -4.36 12.74 -11.72
CA ALA A 159 -3.86 12.36 -10.42
C ALA A 159 -3.21 10.96 -10.44
N GLY A 160 -3.84 9.98 -11.10
CA GLY A 160 -3.25 8.65 -11.28
C GLY A 160 -1.98 8.66 -12.12
N ARG A 161 -1.86 9.54 -13.13
CA ARG A 161 -0.60 9.73 -13.87
C ARG A 161 0.54 10.20 -12.98
N VAL A 162 0.27 11.12 -12.04
CA VAL A 162 1.27 11.60 -11.08
C VAL A 162 1.60 10.49 -10.08
N GLY A 163 0.60 9.78 -9.57
CA GLY A 163 0.77 8.61 -8.70
C GLY A 163 1.67 7.56 -9.30
N ALA A 164 1.30 7.04 -10.47
CA ALA A 164 2.07 6.04 -11.21
C ALA A 164 3.52 6.51 -11.46
N PHE A 165 3.72 7.77 -11.86
CA PHE A 165 5.07 8.29 -12.06
C PHE A 165 5.91 8.26 -10.77
N VAL A 166 5.36 8.72 -9.65
CA VAL A 166 6.07 8.75 -8.36
C VAL A 166 6.38 7.34 -7.87
N GLU A 167 5.40 6.44 -7.90
CA GLU A 167 5.54 5.05 -7.44
C GLU A 167 6.63 4.31 -8.22
N TRP A 168 6.57 4.37 -9.56
CA TRP A 168 7.53 3.67 -10.41
C TRP A 168 8.94 4.28 -10.35
N ARG A 169 9.06 5.61 -10.20
CA ARG A 169 10.37 6.25 -10.05
C ARG A 169 11.01 5.92 -8.70
N LEU A 170 10.21 5.86 -7.63
CA LEU A 170 10.69 5.42 -6.33
C LEU A 170 11.15 3.97 -6.39
N LEU A 171 10.34 3.07 -6.96
CA LEU A 171 10.69 1.67 -7.15
C LEU A 171 11.99 1.53 -7.95
N TYR A 172 12.12 2.21 -9.10
CA TYR A 172 13.31 2.15 -9.92
C TYR A 172 14.55 2.64 -9.16
N ALA A 173 14.45 3.74 -8.40
CA ALA A 173 15.56 4.26 -7.61
C ALA A 173 16.00 3.29 -6.49
N LEU A 174 15.07 2.56 -5.88
CA LEU A 174 15.35 1.61 -4.81
C LEU A 174 15.87 0.25 -5.32
N CYS A 175 15.38 -0.20 -6.48
CA CYS A 175 15.48 -1.60 -6.88
C CYS A 175 16.23 -1.86 -8.18
N LYS A 176 16.62 -0.83 -8.94
CA LYS A 176 17.47 -1.05 -10.12
C LYS A 176 18.84 -1.61 -9.69
N ASP A 177 19.42 -2.45 -10.54
CA ASP A 177 20.78 -2.91 -10.34
C ASP A 177 21.83 -1.84 -10.70
N LYS A 178 23.10 -2.22 -10.61
CA LYS A 178 24.24 -1.34 -10.91
C LYS A 178 24.31 -0.96 -12.40
N GLU A 179 23.77 -1.78 -13.28
CA GLU A 179 23.72 -1.54 -14.73
C GLU A 179 22.49 -0.71 -15.14
N GLY A 180 21.55 -0.47 -14.20
CA GLY A 180 20.36 0.32 -14.44
C GLY A 180 19.14 -0.50 -14.88
N PHE A 181 19.12 -1.79 -14.61
CA PHE A 181 18.01 -2.68 -14.93
C PHE A 181 17.10 -2.89 -13.72
N LEU A 182 15.80 -2.66 -13.90
CA LEU A 182 14.75 -3.05 -12.96
C LEU A 182 14.20 -4.42 -13.37
N HIS A 183 14.64 -5.46 -12.65
CA HIS A 183 14.38 -6.85 -12.98
C HIS A 183 12.92 -7.25 -12.76
N LYS A 184 12.39 -8.08 -13.67
CA LYS A 184 11.04 -8.61 -13.66
C LYS A 184 10.66 -9.27 -12.36
N GLU A 185 11.54 -10.08 -11.79
CA GLU A 185 11.31 -10.71 -10.48
C GLU A 185 11.13 -9.69 -9.36
N THR A 186 11.87 -8.57 -9.41
CA THR A 186 11.71 -7.51 -8.42
C THR A 186 10.41 -6.75 -8.62
N VAL A 187 9.99 -6.52 -9.86
CA VAL A 187 8.66 -5.95 -10.15
C VAL A 187 7.55 -6.90 -9.69
N LYS A 188 7.70 -8.21 -9.87
CA LYS A 188 6.74 -9.21 -9.36
C LYS A 188 6.64 -9.14 -7.84
N ALA A 189 7.78 -9.03 -7.16
CA ALA A 189 7.86 -8.92 -5.70
C ALA A 189 7.18 -7.64 -5.16
N VAL A 190 7.05 -6.59 -5.98
CA VAL A 190 6.25 -5.40 -5.62
C VAL A 190 4.78 -5.76 -5.58
N TYR A 191 4.30 -6.52 -6.57
CA TYR A 191 2.89 -6.88 -6.67
C TYR A 191 2.45 -7.95 -5.65
N ASP A 192 3.34 -8.84 -5.22
CA ASP A 192 3.02 -9.79 -4.15
C ASP A 192 3.31 -9.26 -2.73
N GLY A 193 3.92 -8.07 -2.64
CA GLY A 193 4.26 -7.37 -1.39
C GLY A 193 5.59 -7.77 -0.75
N SER A 194 6.28 -8.81 -1.27
CA SER A 194 7.51 -9.33 -0.67
C SER A 194 8.74 -8.44 -0.84
N VAL A 195 8.72 -7.50 -1.79
CA VAL A 195 9.85 -6.60 -2.05
C VAL A 195 10.23 -5.77 -0.82
N PHE A 196 9.23 -5.33 -0.03
CA PHE A 196 9.47 -4.43 1.08
C PHE A 196 10.16 -5.13 2.24
N GLU A 197 9.77 -6.38 2.53
CA GLU A 197 10.44 -7.21 3.53
C GLU A 197 11.88 -7.53 3.12
N LYS A 198 12.11 -7.78 1.82
CA LYS A 198 13.46 -7.96 1.26
C LYS A 198 14.30 -6.69 1.49
N LEU A 199 13.80 -5.53 1.11
CA LEU A 199 14.50 -4.25 1.28
C LEU A 199 14.78 -3.95 2.77
N GLU A 200 13.79 -4.11 3.65
CA GLU A 200 13.97 -3.88 5.09
C GLU A 200 15.07 -4.79 5.68
N ARG A 201 15.08 -6.07 5.31
CA ARG A 201 16.11 -7.03 5.73
C ARG A 201 17.50 -6.61 5.26
N GLU A 202 17.66 -6.31 3.96
CA GLU A 202 18.94 -5.87 3.39
C GLU A 202 19.46 -4.60 4.08
N LYS A 203 18.58 -3.65 4.43
CA LYS A 203 18.98 -2.44 5.16
C LYS A 203 19.36 -2.70 6.60
N LYS A 204 18.72 -3.65 7.29
CA LYS A 204 19.12 -4.07 8.64
C LYS A 204 20.50 -4.73 8.61
N GLU A 205 20.72 -5.67 7.70
CA GLU A 205 22.00 -6.37 7.53
C GLU A 205 23.14 -5.40 7.21
N ALA A 206 22.94 -4.45 6.29
CA ALA A 206 23.94 -3.44 5.96
C ALA A 206 24.30 -2.54 7.16
N LYS A 207 23.32 -2.16 7.99
CA LYS A 207 23.56 -1.38 9.21
C LYS A 207 24.34 -2.18 10.25
N GLU A 208 24.00 -3.45 10.45
CA GLU A 208 24.71 -4.31 11.39
C GLU A 208 26.15 -4.60 10.93
N PHE A 209 26.37 -4.77 9.62
CA PHE A 209 27.72 -4.86 9.07
C PHE A 209 28.51 -3.57 9.30
N ALA A 210 27.91 -2.40 9.07
CA ALA A 210 28.56 -1.10 9.27
C ALA A 210 28.90 -0.81 10.74
N LYS A 211 28.11 -1.29 11.71
CA LYS A 211 28.39 -1.14 13.15
C LYS A 211 29.54 -2.02 13.64
N LYS A 212 29.81 -3.14 12.95
CA LYS A 212 30.88 -4.09 13.30
C LYS A 212 32.25 -3.69 12.73
N LYS A 213 32.29 -2.65 11.90
CA LYS A 213 33.50 -2.11 11.27
C LYS A 213 33.90 -0.82 11.98
#